data_AF-A0A967ANI7-F1
#
_entry.id   AF-A0A967ANI7-F1
#
_cell.length_a   1.000
_cell.length_b   1.000
_cell.length_c   1.000
_cell.angle_alpha   90.00
_cell.angle_beta   90.00
_cell.angle_gamma   90.00
#
_symmetry.space_group_name_H-M   'P 1'
#
loop_
_entity.id
_entity.type
_entity.pdbx_description
1 polymer ?
#
loop_
_entity_poly.entity_id
_entity_poly.type
_entity_poly.pdbx_seq_one_letter_code
_entity_poly.pdbx_strand_id
1 'polypeptide(L)'
;MLREQAQQFEATQRYQEAIALYREILRREPEQDDVRAALARLLSWQGSYAEAVDLYRDIIQRHPVDLDMRTALARVLSWKKQMTEARLLYDAVLREDPRHAEALQGFADVLLMGSSSSRNHLARKR
;
A
#
# COMPACT_ATOMS: atom_id res chain seq x y z
N MET A 1 13.86 5.84 -22.18
CA MET A 1 13.78 4.41 -21.80
C MET A 1 12.37 4.09 -21.28
N LEU A 2 11.91 2.83 -21.28
CA LEU A 2 10.52 2.46 -20.89
C LEU A 2 10.12 3.01 -19.50
N ARG A 3 11.07 3.01 -18.56
CA ARG A 3 10.88 3.55 -17.21
C ARG A 3 10.56 5.04 -17.18
N GLU A 4 11.34 5.85 -17.89
CA GLU A 4 11.12 7.31 -17.97
C GLU A 4 9.76 7.62 -18.60
N GLN A 5 9.35 6.83 -19.60
CA GLN A 5 8.04 6.97 -20.23
C GLN A 5 6.90 6.60 -19.27
N ALA A 6 7.07 5.54 -18.46
CA ALA A 6 6.10 5.17 -17.43
C ALA A 6 5.96 6.28 -16.38
N GLN A 7 7.08 6.85 -15.94
CA GLN A 7 7.12 7.98 -15.00
C GLN A 7 6.45 9.23 -15.59
N GLN A 8 6.63 9.49 -16.88
CA GLN A 8 5.95 10.61 -17.55
C GLN A 8 4.44 10.40 -17.63
N PHE A 9 3.98 9.19 -17.92
CA PHE A 9 2.56 8.86 -17.88
C PHE A 9 1.99 8.99 -16.47
N GLU A 10 2.73 8.54 -15.47
CA GLU A 10 2.37 8.73 -14.06
C GLU A 10 2.25 10.22 -13.69
N ALA A 11 3.24 11.05 -14.07
CA ALA A 11 3.24 12.49 -13.82
C ALA A 11 2.07 13.22 -14.50
N THR A 12 1.61 12.69 -15.65
CA THR A 12 0.46 13.20 -16.39
C THR A 12 -0.86 12.51 -16.03
N GLN A 13 -0.88 11.74 -14.93
CA GLN A 13 -2.04 10.99 -14.42
C GLN A 13 -2.63 9.96 -15.38
N ARG A 14 -1.86 9.57 -16.40
CA ARG A 14 -2.15 8.52 -17.36
C ARG A 14 -1.79 7.16 -16.78
N TYR A 15 -2.48 6.80 -15.69
CA TYR A 15 -2.10 5.67 -14.84
C TYR A 15 -2.19 4.33 -15.56
N GLN A 16 -3.14 4.15 -16.48
CA GLN A 16 -3.29 2.89 -17.22
C GLN A 16 -2.11 2.64 -18.15
N GLU A 17 -1.64 3.67 -18.84
CA GLU A 17 -0.45 3.57 -19.70
C GLU A 17 0.82 3.37 -18.89
N ALA A 18 0.96 4.04 -17.74
CA ALA A 18 2.07 3.82 -16.82
C ALA A 18 2.10 2.37 -16.29
N ILE A 19 0.94 1.84 -15.87
CA ILE A 19 0.80 0.44 -15.43
C ILE A 19 1.22 -0.54 -16.53
N ALA A 20 0.77 -0.32 -17.77
CA ALA A 20 1.14 -1.17 -18.91
C ALA A 20 2.66 -1.20 -19.12
N LEU A 21 3.31 -0.04 -19.03
CA LEU A 21 4.78 0.05 -19.17
C LEU A 21 5.52 -0.57 -17.98
N TYR A 22 5.06 -0.39 -16.75
CA TYR A 22 5.68 -1.05 -15.59
C TYR A 22 5.56 -2.57 -15.67
N ARG A 23 4.43 -3.10 -16.13
CA ARG A 23 4.27 -4.54 -16.40
C ARG A 23 5.20 -5.04 -17.51
N GLU A 24 5.40 -4.24 -18.56
CA GLU A 24 6.36 -4.56 -19.63
C GLU A 24 7.80 -4.63 -19.08
N ILE A 25 8.19 -3.66 -18.25
CA ILE A 25 9.53 -3.63 -17.63
C ILE A 25 9.72 -4.87 -16.75
N LEU A 26 8.77 -5.18 -15.87
CA LEU A 26 8.86 -6.36 -14.98
C LEU A 26 8.85 -7.70 -15.74
N ARG A 27 8.27 -7.74 -16.94
CA ARG A 27 8.35 -8.95 -17.79
C ARG A 27 9.76 -9.18 -18.33
N ARG A 28 10.50 -8.09 -18.62
CA ARG A 28 11.89 -8.15 -19.11
C ARG A 28 12.88 -8.30 -17.97
N GLU A 29 12.62 -7.63 -16.87
CA GLU A 29 13.48 -7.49 -15.70
C GLU A 29 12.65 -7.73 -14.42
N PRO A 30 12.43 -9.00 -14.02
CA PRO A 30 11.54 -9.32 -12.90
C PRO A 30 12.08 -8.95 -11.52
N GLU A 31 13.37 -8.64 -11.39
CA GLU A 31 14.03 -8.34 -10.10
C GLU A 31 13.98 -6.84 -9.72
N GLN A 32 13.23 -6.01 -10.45
CA GLN A 32 13.17 -4.56 -10.23
C GLN A 32 12.12 -4.18 -9.18
N ASP A 33 12.49 -4.19 -7.90
CA ASP A 33 11.56 -3.91 -6.80
C ASP A 33 11.04 -2.48 -6.72
N ASP A 34 11.85 -1.53 -7.15
CA ASP A 34 11.43 -0.14 -7.27
C ASP A 34 10.32 0.03 -8.32
N VAL A 35 10.41 -0.69 -9.44
CA VAL A 35 9.36 -0.74 -10.47
C VAL A 35 8.13 -1.50 -9.96
N ARG A 36 8.34 -2.60 -9.24
CA ARG A 36 7.26 -3.36 -8.60
C ARG A 36 6.49 -2.51 -7.58
N ALA A 37 7.18 -1.71 -6.78
CA ALA A 37 6.59 -0.77 -5.83
C ALA A 37 5.81 0.35 -6.55
N ALA A 38 6.37 0.90 -7.63
CA ALA A 38 5.69 1.91 -8.43
C ALA A 38 4.39 1.36 -9.05
N LEU A 39 4.42 0.14 -9.60
CA LEU A 39 3.24 -0.56 -10.10
C LEU A 39 2.21 -0.78 -8.99
N ALA A 40 2.62 -1.30 -7.83
CA ALA A 40 1.74 -1.52 -6.69
C ALA A 40 1.06 -0.23 -6.23
N ARG A 41 1.80 0.88 -6.16
CA ARG A 41 1.28 2.20 -5.81
C ARG A 41 0.23 2.69 -6.80
N LEU A 42 0.48 2.58 -8.11
CA LEU A 42 -0.50 2.97 -9.13
C LEU A 42 -1.76 2.09 -9.10
N LEU A 43 -1.60 0.78 -8.96
CA LEU A 43 -2.72 -0.15 -8.81
C LEU A 43 -3.56 0.19 -7.57
N SER A 44 -2.91 0.59 -6.48
CA SER A 44 -3.59 1.05 -5.27
C SER A 44 -4.45 2.29 -5.54
N TRP A 45 -3.92 3.28 -6.25
CA TRP A 45 -4.66 4.49 -6.60
C TRP A 45 -5.81 4.23 -7.59
N GLN A 46 -5.68 3.21 -8.43
CA GLN A 46 -6.72 2.78 -9.36
C GLN A 46 -7.77 1.84 -8.73
N GLY A 47 -7.64 1.52 -7.44
CA GLY A 47 -8.59 0.64 -6.73
C GLY A 47 -8.33 -0.85 -6.90
N SER A 48 -7.28 -1.24 -7.62
CA SER A 48 -6.82 -2.63 -7.81
C SER A 48 -6.06 -3.13 -6.57
N TYR A 49 -6.70 -3.04 -5.39
CA TYR A 49 -6.05 -3.27 -4.10
C TYR A 49 -5.51 -4.69 -3.92
N ALA A 50 -6.16 -5.71 -4.49
CA ALA A 50 -5.72 -7.09 -4.36
C ALA A 50 -4.35 -7.30 -5.00
N GLU A 51 -4.20 -6.88 -6.26
CA GLU A 51 -2.92 -6.98 -6.98
C GLU A 51 -1.83 -6.14 -6.32
N ALA A 52 -2.17 -4.92 -5.86
CA ALA A 52 -1.22 -4.09 -5.15
C ALA A 52 -0.72 -4.74 -3.85
N VAL A 53 -1.60 -5.37 -3.07
CA VAL A 53 -1.24 -6.10 -1.85
C VAL A 53 -0.27 -7.24 -2.16
N ASP A 54 -0.53 -8.02 -3.21
CA ASP A 54 0.33 -9.15 -3.58
C ASP A 54 1.73 -8.67 -3.99
N LEU A 55 1.81 -7.59 -4.76
CA LEU A 55 3.09 -6.98 -5.14
C LEU A 55 3.87 -6.46 -3.94
N TYR A 56 3.23 -5.76 -2.98
CA TYR A 56 3.92 -5.31 -1.78
C TYR A 56 4.39 -6.48 -0.90
N ARG A 57 3.59 -7.53 -0.77
CA ARG A 57 3.99 -8.73 -0.01
C ARG A 57 5.21 -9.41 -0.63
N ASP A 58 5.28 -9.48 -1.96
CA ASP A 58 6.43 -10.04 -2.67
C ASP A 58 7.72 -9.21 -2.44
N ILE A 59 7.61 -7.88 -2.40
CA ILE A 59 8.75 -7.00 -2.04
C ILE A 59 9.18 -7.25 -0.60
N ILE A 60 8.23 -7.29 0.35
CA ILE A 60 8.52 -7.49 1.79
C ILE A 60 9.15 -8.85 2.06
N GLN A 61 8.81 -9.90 1.29
CA GLN A 61 9.48 -11.20 1.43
C GLN A 61 10.99 -11.12 1.14
N ARG A 62 11.40 -10.26 0.21
CA ARG A 62 12.81 -10.03 -0.16
C ARG A 62 13.47 -8.95 0.69
N HIS A 63 12.69 -7.99 1.17
CA HIS A 63 13.12 -6.86 1.99
C HIS A 63 12.30 -6.75 3.29
N PRO A 64 12.44 -7.70 4.24
CA PRO A 64 11.57 -7.79 5.42
C PRO A 64 11.72 -6.62 6.41
N VAL A 65 12.85 -5.90 6.35
CA VAL A 65 13.17 -4.76 7.22
C VAL A 65 12.78 -3.41 6.60
N ASP A 66 12.23 -3.40 5.39
CA ASP A 66 11.78 -2.18 4.74
C ASP A 66 10.44 -1.71 5.35
N LEU A 67 10.56 -0.72 6.24
CA LEU A 67 9.41 -0.13 6.93
C LEU A 67 8.50 0.64 5.97
N ASP A 68 9.04 1.25 4.91
CA ASP A 68 8.25 2.00 3.93
C ASP A 68 7.32 1.05 3.15
N MET A 69 7.82 -0.12 2.76
CA MET A 69 7.00 -1.13 2.07
C MET A 69 5.92 -1.73 2.98
N ARG A 70 6.23 -1.96 4.26
CA ARG A 70 5.25 -2.42 5.25
C ARG A 70 4.16 -1.38 5.51
N THR A 71 4.54 -0.11 5.61
CA THR A 71 3.63 1.04 5.73
C THR A 71 2.75 1.19 4.48
N ALA A 72 3.33 1.06 3.29
CA ALA A 72 2.58 1.08 2.04
C ALA A 72 1.56 -0.06 1.96
N LEU A 73 1.94 -1.30 2.31
CA LEU A 73 1.01 -2.43 2.39
C LEU A 73 -0.13 -2.17 3.38
N ALA A 74 0.18 -1.66 4.58
CA ALA A 74 -0.82 -1.33 5.59
C ALA A 74 -1.84 -0.30 5.09
N ARG A 75 -1.38 0.71 4.34
CA ARG A 75 -2.24 1.71 3.69
C ARG A 75 -3.18 1.09 2.65
N VAL A 76 -2.67 0.21 1.80
CA VAL A 76 -3.53 -0.45 0.80
C VAL A 76 -4.56 -1.36 1.47
N LEU A 77 -4.16 -2.08 2.52
CA LEU A 77 -5.08 -2.92 3.29
C LEU A 77 -6.18 -2.09 3.95
N SER A 78 -5.88 -0.89 4.45
CA SER A 78 -6.91 0.01 5.00
C SER A 78 -7.90 0.48 3.93
N TRP A 79 -7.41 0.83 2.72
CA TRP A 79 -8.27 1.16 1.57
C TRP A 79 -9.15 -0.02 1.13
N LYS A 80 -8.60 -1.24 1.16
CA LYS A 80 -9.32 -2.51 0.94
C LYS A 80 -10.25 -2.90 2.10
N LYS A 81 -10.38 -2.07 3.13
CA LYS A 81 -11.21 -2.27 4.34
C LYS A 81 -10.76 -3.43 5.25
N GLN A 82 -9.54 -3.94 5.07
CA GLN A 82 -8.94 -4.95 5.95
C GLN A 82 -8.28 -4.29 7.17
N MET A 83 -9.10 -3.62 7.99
CA MET A 83 -8.64 -2.73 9.07
C MET A 83 -7.79 -3.44 10.13
N THR A 84 -8.11 -4.70 10.46
CA THR A 84 -7.36 -5.47 11.45
C THR A 84 -5.92 -5.72 11.01
N GLU A 85 -5.72 -6.15 9.76
CA GLU A 85 -4.38 -6.44 9.23
C GLU A 85 -3.57 -5.15 9.05
N ALA A 86 -4.20 -4.09 8.52
CA ALA A 86 -3.58 -2.78 8.41
C ALA A 86 -3.09 -2.26 9.77
N ARG A 87 -3.93 -2.38 10.81
CA ARG A 87 -3.59 -1.98 12.18
C ARG A 87 -2.37 -2.71 12.70
N LEU A 88 -2.31 -4.04 12.53
CA LEU A 88 -1.18 -4.85 13.00
C LEU A 88 0.13 -4.47 12.31
N LEU A 89 0.10 -4.20 11.01
CA LEU A 89 1.29 -3.77 10.26
C LEU A 89 1.78 -2.40 10.71
N TYR A 90 0.90 -1.41 10.83
CA TYR A 90 1.27 -0.10 11.33
C TYR A 90 1.84 -0.16 12.75
N ASP A 91 1.22 -0.91 13.65
CA ASP A 91 1.70 -1.12 15.02
C ASP A 91 3.09 -1.77 15.04
N ALA A 92 3.33 -2.74 14.16
CA ALA A 92 4.65 -3.37 14.02
C ALA A 92 5.71 -2.38 13.50
N VAL A 93 5.38 -1.56 12.49
CA VAL A 93 6.29 -0.51 12.00
C VAL A 93 6.61 0.49 13.11
N LEU A 94 5.62 0.94 13.87
CA LEU A 94 5.80 1.94 14.93
C LEU A 94 6.53 1.40 16.18
N ARG A 95 6.56 0.08 16.38
CA ARG A 95 7.45 -0.54 17.39
C ARG A 95 8.92 -0.46 16.98
N GLU A 96 9.21 -0.50 15.69
CA GLU A 96 10.57 -0.46 15.14
C GLU A 96 11.04 0.99 14.94
N ASP A 97 10.19 1.84 14.36
CA ASP A 97 10.39 3.29 14.25
C ASP A 97 9.17 4.06 14.79
N PRO A 98 9.20 4.47 16.08
CA PRO A 98 8.12 5.24 16.69
C PRO A 98 7.87 6.61 16.07
N ARG A 99 8.77 7.12 15.22
CA ARG A 99 8.67 8.43 14.57
C ARG A 99 8.34 8.33 13.09
N HIS A 100 8.02 7.13 12.60
CA HIS A 100 7.67 6.90 11.21
C HIS A 100 6.37 7.64 10.83
N ALA A 101 6.51 8.78 10.17
CA ALA A 101 5.41 9.74 9.99
C ALA A 101 4.21 9.14 9.23
N GLU A 102 4.47 8.40 8.16
CA GLU A 102 3.41 7.77 7.36
C GLU A 102 2.67 6.68 8.13
N ALA A 103 3.37 5.88 8.93
CA ALA A 103 2.72 4.87 9.77
C ALA A 103 1.93 5.51 10.92
N LEU A 104 2.43 6.59 11.54
CA LEU A 104 1.69 7.31 12.58
C LEU A 104 0.35 7.83 12.04
N GLN A 105 0.39 8.48 10.87
CA GLN A 105 -0.81 8.98 10.22
C GLN A 105 -1.77 7.84 9.84
N GLY A 106 -1.26 6.82 9.14
CA GLY A 106 -2.07 5.69 8.70
C GLY A 106 -2.67 4.88 9.87
N PHE A 107 -1.94 4.74 10.97
CA PHE A 107 -2.43 4.09 12.17
C PHE A 107 -3.57 4.88 12.82
N ALA A 108 -3.41 6.20 12.97
CA ALA A 108 -4.45 7.06 13.50
C ALA A 108 -5.73 6.96 12.66
N ASP A 109 -5.62 7.03 11.33
CA ASP A 109 -6.73 6.89 10.40
C ASP A 109 -7.47 5.55 10.59
N VAL A 110 -6.74 4.43 10.66
CA VAL A 110 -7.31 3.10 10.88
C VAL A 110 -8.02 3.00 12.24
N LEU A 111 -7.44 3.59 13.30
CA LEU A 111 -8.07 3.59 14.63
C LEU A 111 -9.37 4.40 14.65
N LEU A 112 -9.41 5.56 14.01
CA LEU A 112 -10.62 6.39 13.92
C LEU A 112 -11.73 5.66 13.14
N MET A 113 -11.39 4.97 12.05
CA MET A 113 -12.33 4.17 11.27
C MET A 113 -12.79 2.89 11.96
N GLY A 114 -11.94 2.22 12.74
CA GLY A 114 -12.31 1.04 13.51
C GLY A 114 -13.22 1.36 14.71
N SER A 115 -12.97 2.51 15.35
CA SER A 115 -13.70 2.96 16.55
C SER A 115 -15.15 3.36 16.28
N SER A 116 -15.49 3.77 15.06
CA SER A 116 -16.85 4.14 14.66
C SER A 116 -17.73 2.91 14.38
N SER A 117 -17.16 1.80 13.89
CA SER A 117 -17.88 0.52 13.74
C SER A 117 -18.23 -0.13 15.08
N SER A 118 -17.37 -0.03 16.10
CA SER A 118 -17.63 -0.57 17.44
C SER A 118 -18.69 0.22 18.21
N ARG A 119 -18.82 1.54 17.98
CA ARG A 119 -19.83 2.39 18.65
C ARG A 119 -21.27 2.13 18.18
N ASN A 120 -21.48 1.67 16.95
CA ASN A 120 -22.82 1.37 16.43
C ASN A 120 -23.42 0.04 16.91
N HIS A 121 -22.63 -0.85 17.53
CA HIS A 121 -23.15 -2.12 18.05
C HIS A 121 -23.78 -2.00 19.45
N LEU A 122 -23.47 -0.93 20.20
CA LEU A 122 -23.96 -0.72 21.57
C LEU A 122 -25.27 0.10 21.65
N ALA A 123 -25.75 0.66 20.52
CA ALA A 123 -26.96 1.48 20.48
C ALA A 123 -28.25 0.70 20.12
N ARG A 124 -28.18 -0.61 19.84
CA ARG A 124 -29.34 -1.45 19.47
C ARG A 124 -29.86 -2.39 20.56
N LYS A 125 -29.38 -2.26 21.81
CA LYS A 125 -29.86 -3.03 22.98
C LYS A 125 -30.51 -2.13 24.03
N ARG A 126 -31.44 -1.27 23.61
CA ARG A 126 -32.40 -0.63 24.52
C ARG A 126 -33.80 -0.80 23.98
#